data_AF-A0A318TD69-F1
#
_entry.id   AF-A0A318TD69-F1
#
_cell.length_a   1.000
_cell.length_b   1.000
_cell.length_c   1.000
_cell.angle_alpha   90.00
_cell.angle_beta   90.00
_cell.angle_gamma   90.00
#
_symmetry.space_group_name_H-M   'P 1'
#
loop_
_entity.id
_entity.type
_entity.pdbx_description
1 polymer ?
#
loop_
_entity_poly.entity_id
_entity_poly.type
_entity_poly.pdbx_seq_one_letter_code
_entity_poly.pdbx_strand_id
1 'polypeptide(L)'
;MYFTFYKGSASSEYVIGKKNSEVSEINKKITETELIEKIVNELKERGYSPHGGAAYTIYSANKQLLTIPMYDIDLKNKEMTNKITAIIDEVIKENNFNSFEITIEKANP
;
A
#
# COMPACT_ATOMS: atom_id res chain seq x y z
N MET A 1 -40.35 -10.00 23.06
CA MET A 1 -39.11 -9.75 22.29
C MET A 1 -37.98 -10.42 23.06
N TYR A 2 -37.47 -11.55 22.56
CA TYR A 2 -36.47 -12.36 23.27
C TYR A 2 -35.07 -11.82 22.94
N PHE A 3 -34.33 -11.37 23.95
CA PHE A 3 -32.90 -11.08 23.83
C PHE A 3 -32.14 -12.36 24.22
N THR A 4 -31.58 -13.06 23.25
CA THR A 4 -30.63 -14.15 23.48
C THR A 4 -29.21 -13.58 23.47
N PHE A 5 -28.59 -13.53 24.65
CA PHE A 5 -27.16 -13.25 24.78
C PHE A 5 -26.38 -14.46 24.25
N TYR A 6 -25.79 -14.33 23.06
CA TYR A 6 -24.76 -15.24 22.62
C TYR A 6 -23.49 -14.99 23.43
N LYS A 7 -23.15 -15.92 24.32
CA LYS A 7 -21.83 -16.01 24.94
C LYS A 7 -20.85 -16.53 23.88
N GLY A 8 -20.48 -15.64 22.95
CA GLY A 8 -19.59 -15.93 21.83
C GLY A 8 -18.21 -15.30 22.03
N SER A 9 -17.29 -16.10 22.55
CA SER A 9 -15.83 -15.98 22.43
C SER A 9 -15.17 -14.60 22.55
N ALA A 10 -14.49 -14.35 23.68
CA ALA A 10 -13.55 -13.24 23.85
C ALA A 10 -12.45 -13.18 22.77
N SER A 11 -12.27 -14.21 21.93
CA SER A 11 -11.32 -14.19 20.82
C SER A 11 -11.78 -13.38 19.61
N SER A 12 -13.08 -13.19 19.35
CA SER A 12 -13.52 -12.48 18.14
C SER A 12 -13.33 -10.96 18.28
N GLU A 13 -13.75 -10.37 19.40
CA GLU A 13 -13.52 -8.95 19.69
C GLU A 13 -12.04 -8.63 19.86
N TYR A 14 -11.25 -9.54 20.45
CA TYR A 14 -9.80 -9.37 20.57
C TYR A 14 -9.08 -9.42 19.22
N VAL A 15 -9.49 -10.32 18.32
CA VAL A 15 -8.95 -10.42 16.95
C VAL A 15 -9.35 -9.20 16.10
N ILE A 16 -10.59 -8.71 16.24
CA ILE A 16 -11.05 -7.50 15.54
C ILE A 16 -10.30 -6.26 16.08
N GLY A 17 -10.12 -6.16 17.40
CA GLY A 17 -9.36 -5.09 18.04
C GLY A 17 -7.88 -5.06 17.64
N LYS A 18 -7.21 -6.22 17.65
CA LYS A 18 -5.82 -6.34 17.18
C LYS A 18 -5.66 -6.00 15.70
N LYS A 19 -6.56 -6.49 14.85
CA LYS A 19 -6.50 -6.22 13.41
C LYS A 19 -6.65 -4.72 13.13
N ASN A 20 -7.54 -4.03 13.86
CA ASN A 20 -7.67 -2.58 13.76
C ASN A 20 -6.44 -1.83 14.30
N SER A 21 -5.82 -2.29 15.38
CA SER A 21 -4.59 -1.65 15.90
C SER A 21 -3.41 -1.80 14.93
N GLU A 22 -3.21 -2.99 14.35
CA GLU A 22 -2.13 -3.23 13.39
C GLU A 22 -2.28 -2.39 12.11
N VAL A 23 -3.50 -2.32 11.55
CA VAL A 23 -3.78 -1.47 10.38
C VAL A 23 -3.55 0.01 10.70
N SER A 24 -3.98 0.45 11.89
CA SER A 24 -3.79 1.84 12.34
C SER A 24 -2.30 2.18 12.51
N GLU A 25 -1.50 1.27 13.05
CA GLU A 25 -0.06 1.45 13.21
C GLU A 25 0.65 1.56 11.86
N ILE A 26 0.29 0.70 10.89
CA ILE A 26 0.86 0.76 9.54
C ILE A 26 0.49 2.08 8.86
N ASN A 27 -0.77 2.50 8.91
CA ASN A 27 -1.21 3.78 8.34
C ASN A 27 -0.46 4.95 8.96
N LYS A 28 -0.33 4.97 10.29
CA LYS A 28 0.43 6.00 11.01
C LYS A 28 1.89 6.03 10.53
N LYS A 29 2.52 4.86 10.42
CA LYS A 29 3.90 4.75 9.94
C LYS A 29 4.04 5.26 8.49
N ILE A 30 3.09 4.95 7.60
CA ILE A 30 3.08 5.45 6.21
C ILE A 30 3.09 6.99 6.20
N THR A 31 2.27 7.61 7.05
CA THR A 31 2.23 9.08 7.17
C THR A 31 3.52 9.63 7.77
N GLU A 32 4.01 9.07 8.88
CA GLU A 32 5.21 9.57 9.57
C GLU A 32 6.49 9.42 8.75
N THR A 33 6.57 8.40 7.91
CA THR A 33 7.73 8.15 7.04
C THR A 33 7.63 8.84 5.69
N GLU A 34 6.50 9.49 5.40
CA GLU A 34 6.18 10.10 4.10
C GLU A 34 6.40 9.12 2.94
N LEU A 35 6.08 7.84 3.16
CA LEU A 35 6.44 6.74 2.25
C LEU A 35 5.96 7.00 0.82
N ILE A 36 4.74 7.49 0.66
CA ILE A 36 4.14 7.76 -0.65
C ILE A 36 4.88 8.87 -1.39
N GLU A 37 5.30 9.92 -0.69
CA GLU A 37 6.07 11.00 -1.28
C GLU A 37 7.47 10.52 -1.71
N LYS A 38 8.13 9.71 -0.88
CA LYS A 38 9.42 9.11 -1.22
C LYS A 38 9.34 8.24 -2.46
N ILE A 39 8.32 7.39 -2.57
CA ILE A 39 8.09 6.56 -3.76
C ILE A 39 7.91 7.43 -5.01
N VAL A 40 7.07 8.46 -4.92
CA VAL A 40 6.81 9.38 -6.05
C VAL A 40 8.07 10.12 -6.47
N ASN A 41 8.87 10.59 -5.51
CA ASN A 41 10.10 11.33 -5.78
C ASN A 41 11.16 10.42 -6.41
N GLU A 42 11.37 9.21 -5.87
CA GLU A 42 12.31 8.24 -6.43
C GLU A 42 11.96 7.86 -7.88
N LEU A 43 10.66 7.67 -8.17
CA LEU A 43 10.20 7.41 -9.54
C LEU A 43 10.50 8.59 -10.48
N LYS A 44 10.29 9.83 -10.02
CA LYS A 44 10.61 11.04 -10.81
C LYS A 44 12.11 11.18 -11.05
N GLU A 45 12.94 10.95 -10.04
CA GLU A 45 14.40 11.00 -10.14
C GLU A 45 14.95 9.98 -11.13
N ARG A 46 14.28 8.84 -11.28
CA ARG A 46 14.62 7.80 -12.28
C ARG A 46 13.95 8.01 -13.65
N GLY A 47 13.33 9.17 -13.87
CA GLY A 47 12.80 9.59 -15.17
C GLY A 47 11.39 9.10 -15.50
N TYR A 48 10.64 8.62 -14.51
CA TYR A 48 9.24 8.23 -14.69
C TYR A 48 8.28 9.37 -14.32
N SER A 49 7.05 9.29 -14.84
CA SER A 49 6.02 10.32 -14.66
C SER A 49 4.82 9.80 -13.86
N PRO A 50 4.92 9.64 -12.53
CA PRO A 50 3.75 9.31 -11.71
C PRO A 50 2.71 10.45 -11.79
N HIS A 51 1.44 10.09 -11.95
CA HIS A 51 0.33 11.03 -12.01
C HIS A 51 -0.10 11.40 -10.58
N GLY A 52 0.52 12.45 -10.04
CA GLY A 52 0.24 12.91 -8.69
C GLY A 52 0.88 11.99 -7.64
N GLY A 53 0.05 11.36 -6.81
CA GLY A 53 0.45 10.49 -5.70
C GLY A 53 0.26 9.00 -5.97
N ALA A 54 0.38 8.19 -4.93
CA ALA A 54 -0.03 6.78 -4.96
C ALA A 54 -1.19 6.53 -3.98
N ALA A 55 -2.09 5.62 -4.35
CA ALA A 55 -3.18 5.16 -3.50
C ALA A 55 -2.78 3.85 -2.82
N TYR A 56 -3.12 3.66 -1.55
CA TYR A 56 -2.80 2.43 -0.84
C TYR A 56 -4.00 1.91 -0.04
N THR A 57 -4.04 0.60 0.20
CA THR A 57 -5.05 -0.05 1.04
C THR A 57 -4.41 -1.12 1.90
N ILE A 58 -4.57 -0.99 3.22
CA ILE A 58 -4.01 -1.93 4.20
C ILE A 58 -5.14 -2.83 4.71
N TYR A 59 -5.18 -4.08 4.27
CA TYR A 59 -6.15 -5.08 4.77
C TYR A 59 -5.65 -5.79 6.03
N SER A 60 -4.34 -5.99 6.11
CA SER A 60 -3.61 -6.57 7.26
C SER A 60 -2.11 -6.34 7.07
N ALA A 61 -1.30 -6.67 8.09
CA ALA A 61 0.16 -6.56 8.04
C ALA A 61 0.80 -7.31 6.86
N ASN A 62 0.16 -8.38 6.37
CA ASN A 62 0.64 -9.23 5.29
C ASN A 62 -0.11 -9.02 3.96
N LYS A 63 -1.11 -8.12 3.92
CA LYS A 63 -1.88 -7.83 2.72
C LYS A 63 -2.07 -6.32 2.59
N GLN A 64 -1.17 -5.72 1.83
CA GLN A 64 -1.10 -4.29 1.57
C GLN A 64 -1.07 -4.09 0.06
N LEU A 65 -1.97 -3.26 -0.47
CA LEU A 65 -2.03 -2.91 -1.88
C LEU A 65 -1.51 -1.48 -2.07
N LEU A 66 -0.74 -1.27 -3.13
CA LEU A 66 -0.28 0.05 -3.57
C LEU A 66 -0.56 0.21 -5.06
N THR A 67 -1.33 1.23 -5.41
CA THR A 67 -1.65 1.59 -6.79
C THR A 67 -0.93 2.88 -7.15
N ILE A 68 -0.14 2.84 -8.21
CA ILE A 68 0.57 4.00 -8.74
C ILE A 68 0.02 4.35 -10.12
N PRO A 69 -0.77 5.44 -10.23
CA PRO A 69 -1.15 5.98 -11.52
C PRO A 69 0.06 6.65 -12.18
N MET A 70 0.30 6.37 -13.46
CA MET A 70 1.43 6.90 -14.21
C MET A 70 1.00 7.44 -15.58
N TYR A 71 1.60 8.55 -15.98
CA TYR A 71 1.53 9.04 -17.35
C TYR A 71 2.53 8.31 -18.25
N ASP A 72 2.21 8.27 -19.54
CA ASP A 72 3.09 7.78 -20.61
C ASP A 72 3.66 6.38 -20.40
N ILE A 73 2.95 5.54 -19.63
CA ILE A 73 3.33 4.17 -19.34
C ILE A 73 2.76 3.20 -20.40
N ASP A 74 3.61 2.27 -20.87
CA ASP A 74 3.16 1.08 -21.61
C ASP A 74 3.06 -0.11 -20.65
N LEU A 75 1.85 -0.39 -20.18
CA LEU A 75 1.57 -1.51 -19.27
C LEU A 75 1.86 -2.89 -19.89
N LYS A 76 2.02 -2.99 -21.23
CA LYS A 76 2.39 -4.24 -21.89
C LYS A 76 3.91 -4.48 -21.85
N ASN A 77 4.70 -3.44 -21.60
CA ASN A 77 6.14 -3.53 -21.46
C ASN A 77 6.51 -4.06 -20.06
N LYS A 78 6.64 -5.38 -19.95
CA LYS A 78 6.99 -6.06 -18.69
C LYS A 78 8.32 -5.61 -18.10
N GLU A 79 9.30 -5.28 -18.94
CA GLU A 79 10.60 -4.82 -18.44
C GLU A 79 10.45 -3.49 -17.71
N MET A 80 9.69 -2.56 -18.30
CA MET A 80 9.40 -1.26 -17.70
C MET A 80 8.58 -1.41 -16.41
N THR A 81 7.50 -2.20 -16.42
CA THR A 81 6.69 -2.41 -15.21
C THR A 81 7.51 -3.07 -14.10
N ASN A 82 8.36 -4.05 -14.42
CA ASN A 82 9.22 -4.70 -13.43
C ASN A 82 10.26 -3.74 -12.84
N LYS A 83 10.84 -2.85 -13.66
CA LYS A 83 11.77 -1.82 -13.17
C LYS A 83 11.09 -0.87 -12.19
N ILE A 84 9.88 -0.41 -12.52
CA ILE A 84 9.09 0.47 -11.65
C ILE A 84 8.75 -0.25 -10.34
N THR A 85 8.24 -1.49 -10.41
CA THR A 85 7.96 -2.31 -9.23
C THR A 85 9.21 -2.50 -8.36
N ALA A 86 10.38 -2.75 -8.96
CA ALA A 86 11.63 -2.92 -8.22
C ALA A 86 12.06 -1.63 -7.48
N ILE A 87 11.90 -0.46 -8.11
CA ILE A 87 12.17 0.84 -7.47
C ILE A 87 11.24 1.05 -6.28
N ILE A 88 9.95 0.79 -6.45
CA ILE A 88 8.96 0.93 -5.37
C ILE A 88 9.29 -0.02 -4.22
N ASP A 89 9.64 -1.28 -4.52
CA ASP A 89 10.05 -2.27 -3.53
C ASP A 89 11.33 -1.87 -2.77
N GLU A 90 12.29 -1.23 -3.45
CA GLU A 90 13.51 -0.69 -2.83
C GLU A 90 13.14 0.35 -1.77
N VAL A 91 12.35 1.36 -2.14
CA VAL A 91 11.90 2.41 -1.21
C VAL A 91 11.09 1.83 -0.04
N ILE A 92 10.20 0.86 -0.29
CA ILE A 92 9.43 0.18 0.76
C ILE A 92 10.35 -0.49 1.78
N LYS A 93 11.36 -1.23 1.30
CA LYS A 93 12.32 -1.95 2.16
C LYS A 93 13.20 -0.99 2.96
N GLU A 94 13.71 0.06 2.33
CA GLU A 94 14.53 1.08 3.00
C GLU A 94 13.79 1.78 4.14
N ASN A 95 12.47 1.93 4.01
CA ASN A 95 11.62 2.53 5.04
C ASN A 95 11.05 1.49 6.04
N ASN A 96 11.59 0.27 6.03
CA ASN A 96 11.23 -0.84 6.93
C ASN A 96 9.75 -1.24 6.88
N PHE A 97 9.14 -1.20 5.70
CA PHE A 97 7.79 -1.73 5.48
C PHE A 97 7.85 -3.17 4.96
N ASN A 98 6.77 -3.90 5.20
CA ASN A 98 6.55 -5.17 4.49
C ASN A 98 6.25 -4.88 3.02
N SER A 99 6.45 -5.89 2.17
CA SER A 99 6.12 -5.79 0.74
C SER A 99 4.65 -5.41 0.51
N PHE A 100 4.44 -4.59 -0.50
CA PHE A 100 3.13 -4.26 -1.04
C PHE A 100 2.90 -5.05 -2.32
N GLU A 101 1.65 -5.41 -2.59
CA GLU A 101 1.22 -5.81 -3.92
C GLU A 101 1.03 -4.53 -4.75
N ILE A 102 1.92 -4.35 -5.73
CA ILE A 102 2.03 -3.12 -6.51
C ILE A 102 1.23 -3.25 -7.81
N THR A 103 0.29 -2.34 -8.02
CA THR A 103 -0.46 -2.17 -9.26
C THR A 103 -0.02 -0.87 -9.93
N ILE A 104 0.37 -0.94 -11.20
CA ILE A 104 0.66 0.24 -12.02
C ILE A 104 -0.52 0.47 -12.94
N GLU A 105 -1.08 1.68 -12.92
CA GLU A 105 -2.21 2.05 -13.76
C GLU A 105 -1.84 3.20 -14.69
N LYS A 106 -2.39 3.18 -15.90
CA LYS A 106 -2.23 4.30 -16.82
C LYS A 106 -3.20 5.41 -16.42
N ALA A 107 -2.67 6.57 -16.07
CA ALA A 107 -3.46 7.78 -15.88
C ALA A 107 -3.94 8.29 -17.24
N ASN A 108 -5.22 8.67 -17.31
CA ASN A 108 -5.72 9.42 -18.44
C ASN A 108 -5.27 10.89 -18.30
N PRO A 109 -4.76 11.51 -19.38
CA PRO A 109 -4.43 12.93 -19.41
C PRO A 109 -5.68 13.81 -19.30
#